data_AF-A0A1R7T2B0-F1
#
_entry.id   AF-A0A1R7T2B0-F1
#
_cell.length_a   1.000
_cell.length_b   1.000
_cell.length_c   1.000
_cell.angle_alpha   90.00
_cell.angle_beta   90.00
_cell.angle_gamma   90.00
#
_symmetry.space_group_name_H-M   'P 1'
#
loop_
_entity.id
_entity.type
_entity.pdbx_description
1 polymer ?
#
loop_
_entity_poly.entity_id
_entity_poly.type
_entity_poly.pdbx_seq_one_letter_code
_entity_poly.pdbx_strand_id
1 'polypeptide(L)' 'EVGATVTGYVDLPQDEDKMAAWVAANGPLAVAVDANSFLSYVSGVLTNCQSYQLNHGVLLVGYDDSSNPPYWIIKN' A
#
# COMPACT_ATOMS: atom_id res chain seq x y z
N GLU A 1 22.60 -17.36 12.33
CA GLU A 1 22.07 -17.58 10.97
C GLU A 1 21.54 -16.25 10.44
N VAL A 2 21.71 -15.93 9.16
CA VAL A 2 21.22 -14.67 8.56
C VAL A 2 20.04 -15.01 7.66
N GLY A 3 18.85 -14.47 7.96
CA GLY A 3 17.61 -14.78 7.24
C GLY A 3 17.39 -13.98 5.93
N ALA A 4 18.03 -12.82 5.78
CA ALA A 4 18.04 -12.03 4.55
C ALA A 4 19.22 -11.03 4.57
N THR A 5 19.66 -10.59 3.39
CA THR A 5 20.62 -9.48 3.21
C THR A 5 20.07 -8.52 2.18
N VAL A 6 20.10 -7.23 2.47
CA VAL A 6 19.62 -6.16 1.59
C VAL A 6 20.78 -5.22 1.28
N THR A 7 20.95 -4.86 0.02
CA THR A 7 22.05 -4.01 -0.45
C THR A 7 21.66 -2.54 -0.65
N GLY A 8 20.35 -2.23 -0.68
CA GLY A 8 19.83 -0.87 -0.85
C GLY A 8 18.30 -0.83 -0.92
N TYR A 9 17.77 0.35 -1.20
CA TYR A 9 16.34 0.60 -1.42
C TYR A 9 16.15 1.66 -2.51
N VAL A 10 14.92 1.76 -3.01
CA VAL A 10 14.51 2.81 -3.96
C VAL A 10 13.24 3.46 -3.45
N ASP A 11 13.13 4.78 -3.65
CA ASP A 11 11.88 5.50 -3.44
C ASP A 11 11.14 5.59 -4.77
N LEU A 12 9.83 5.31 -4.75
CA LEU A 12 8.99 5.45 -5.93
C LEU A 12 8.42 6.87 -6.04
N PRO A 13 8.12 7.33 -7.27
CA PRO A 13 7.35 8.55 -7.46
C PRO A 13 5.98 8.47 -6.79
N GLN A 14 5.41 9.64 -6.45
CA GLN A 14 4.04 9.76 -5.93
C GLN A 14 3.02 9.62 -7.07
N ASP A 15 2.90 8.40 -7.59
CA ASP A 15 2.14 8.06 -8.80
C ASP A 15 1.63 6.63 -8.66
N GLU A 16 0.31 6.48 -8.51
CA GLU A 16 -0.35 5.20 -8.23
C GLU A 16 -0.16 4.17 -9.35
N ASP A 17 -0.09 4.60 -10.62
CA ASP A 17 0.13 3.69 -11.76
C ASP A 17 1.54 3.11 -11.73
N LYS A 18 2.53 3.92 -11.34
CA LYS A 18 3.92 3.46 -11.17
C LYS A 18 4.06 2.55 -9.95
N MET A 19 3.33 2.81 -8.88
CA MET A 19 3.27 1.92 -7.72
C MET A 19 2.63 0.58 -8.10
N ALA A 20 1.52 0.58 -8.85
CA ALA A 20 0.89 -0.64 -9.37
C ALA A 20 1.86 -1.46 -10.21
N ALA A 21 2.49 -0.82 -11.20
CA ALA A 21 3.47 -1.46 -12.07
C ALA A 21 4.65 -2.04 -11.27
N TRP A 22 5.12 -1.33 -10.24
CA TRP A 22 6.20 -1.82 -9.38
C TRP A 22 5.78 -3.03 -8.55
N VAL A 23 4.60 -2.99 -7.93
CA VAL A 23 4.07 -4.11 -7.12
C VAL A 23 3.89 -5.36 -7.97
N ALA A 24 3.35 -5.20 -9.18
CA ALA A 24 3.17 -6.30 -10.13
C ALA A 24 4.51 -6.93 -10.58
N ALA A 25 5.55 -6.10 -10.76
CA ALA A 25 6.84 -6.57 -11.27
C ALA A 25 7.83 -7.03 -10.20
N ASN A 26 7.82 -6.43 -9.00
CA ASN A 26 8.85 -6.60 -7.98
C ASN A 26 8.32 -7.11 -6.64
N GLY A 27 7.00 -7.17 -6.46
CA GLY A 27 6.37 -7.63 -5.22
C GLY A 27 6.03 -6.51 -4.23
N PRO A 28 5.79 -6.86 -2.95
CA PRO A 28 5.23 -5.94 -1.97
C PRO A 28 6.05 -4.66 -1.74
N LEU A 29 5.34 -3.54 -1.58
CA LEU A 29 5.90 -2.19 -1.45
C LEU A 29 5.58 -1.60 -0.07
N ALA A 30 6.58 -1.10 0.65
CA ALA A 30 6.36 -0.35 1.88
C ALA A 30 5.77 1.03 1.57
N VAL A 31 4.67 1.40 2.23
CA VAL A 31 3.97 2.68 2.02
C VAL A 31 3.56 3.32 3.34
N ALA A 32 3.42 4.65 3.35
CA ALA A 32 2.86 5.38 4.48
C ALA A 32 1.43 5.84 4.16
N VAL A 33 0.55 5.83 5.15
CA VAL A 33 -0.87 6.21 5.03
C VAL A 33 -1.32 7.07 6.21
N ASP A 34 -2.46 7.75 6.05
CA ASP A 34 -3.25 8.27 7.17
C ASP A 34 -4.21 7.17 7.64
N ALA A 35 -3.91 6.55 8.78
CA ALA A 35 -4.65 5.40 9.31
C ALA A 35 -5.81 5.80 10.23
N ASN A 36 -6.20 7.08 10.33
CA ASN A 36 -7.29 7.48 11.23
C ASN A 36 -8.62 6.77 10.91
N SER A 37 -8.88 6.52 9.62
CA SER A 37 -10.07 5.78 9.18
C SER A 37 -9.98 4.27 9.39
N PHE A 38 -8.78 3.73 9.69
CA PHE A 38 -8.60 2.28 9.89
C PHE A 38 -9.16 1.81 11.23
N LEU A 39 -9.24 2.70 12.22
CA LEU A 39 -9.75 2.37 13.56
C LEU A 39 -11.19 1.84 13.54
N SER A 40 -12.00 2.29 12.59
CA SER A 40 -13.40 1.86 12.39
C SER A 40 -13.57 0.87 11.24
N TYR A 41 -12.50 0.50 10.55
CA TYR A 41 -12.58 -0.43 9.42
C TYR A 41 -12.87 -1.85 9.92
N VAL A 42 -13.82 -2.53 9.27
CA VAL A 42 -14.20 -3.92 9.58
C VAL A 42 -13.99 -4.83 8.37
N SER A 43 -14.51 -4.43 7.21
CA SER A 43 -14.43 -5.21 5.97
C SER A 43 -14.82 -4.36 4.75
N GLY A 44 -14.46 -4.83 3.55
CA GLY A 44 -14.85 -4.23 2.28
C GLY A 44 -13.79 -3.31 1.70
N VAL A 45 -14.17 -2.48 0.73
CA VAL A 45 -13.27 -1.45 0.17
C VAL A 45 -13.55 -0.12 0.86
N LEU A 46 -12.52 0.47 1.47
CA LEU A 46 -12.62 1.79 2.08
C LEU A 46 -12.58 2.88 0.99
N THR A 47 -13.69 3.57 0.76
CA THR A 47 -13.81 4.59 -0.31
C THR A 47 -13.76 6.03 0.20
N ASN A 48 -13.95 6.24 1.52
CA ASN A 48 -13.87 7.55 2.16
C ASN A 48 -12.79 7.51 3.26
N CYS A 49 -11.53 7.43 2.84
CA CYS A 49 -10.39 7.51 3.74
C CYS A 49 -10.06 8.96 4.06
N GLN A 50 -9.80 9.26 5.33
CA GLN A 50 -9.15 10.51 5.71
C GLN A 50 -7.73 10.53 5.13
N SER A 51 -7.34 11.66 4.52
CA SER A 51 -6.08 11.78 3.78
C SER A 51 -5.41 13.13 4.10
N TYR A 52 -5.20 13.42 5.39
CA TYR A 52 -4.65 14.71 5.84
C TYR A 52 -3.17 14.63 6.19
N GLN A 53 -2.78 13.61 6.97
CA GLN A 53 -1.43 13.49 7.46
C GLN A 53 -1.01 12.02 7.55
N LEU A 54 0.11 11.70 6.88
CA LEU A 54 0.76 10.40 7.02
C LEU A 54 1.15 10.17 8.48
N ASN A 55 0.65 9.08 9.06
CA ASN A 55 0.85 8.75 10.47
C ASN A 55 1.13 7.26 10.73
N HIS A 56 1.08 6.41 9.70
CA HIS A 56 1.24 4.97 9.84
C HIS A 56 1.95 4.33 8.64
N GLY A 57 2.73 3.28 8.87
CA GLY A 57 3.45 2.52 7.84
C GLY A 57 2.84 1.13 7.65
N VAL A 58 2.59 0.75 6.40
CA VAL A 58 1.94 -0.51 6.01
C VAL A 58 2.61 -1.13 4.79
N LEU A 59 2.21 -2.35 4.42
CA LEU A 59 2.74 -3.04 3.25
C LEU A 59 1.66 -3.21 2.17
N LEU A 60 1.88 -2.60 1.00
CA LEU A 60 1.06 -2.78 -0.18
C LEU A 60 1.41 -4.11 -0.85
N VAL A 61 0.46 -5.05 -0.92
CA VAL A 61 0.73 -6.41 -1.40
C VAL A 61 0.06 -6.75 -2.74
N GLY A 62 -0.83 -5.88 -3.22
CA GLY A 62 -1.52 -6.08 -4.50
C GLY A 62 -2.58 -5.02 -4.75
N TYR A 63 -3.27 -5.17 -5.89
CA TYR A 63 -4.38 -4.34 -6.31
C TYR A 63 -5.32 -5.12 -7.23
N ASP A 64 -6.52 -4.60 -7.40
CA ASP A 64 -7.50 -5.08 -8.37
C ASP A 64 -8.11 -3.86 -9.09
N ASP A 65 -7.68 -3.65 -10.33
CA ASP A 65 -8.15 -2.58 -11.23
C ASP A 65 -9.40 -2.98 -12.02
N SER A 66 -9.79 -4.27 -11.96
CA SER A 66 -10.98 -4.81 -12.63
C SER A 66 -12.26 -4.70 -11.77
N SER A 67 -12.10 -4.48 -10.47
CA SER A 67 -13.18 -4.28 -9.51
C SER A 67 -13.87 -2.91 -9.67
N ASN A 68 -15.08 -2.80 -9.13
CA ASN A 68 -15.81 -1.53 -9.02
C ASN A 68 -16.28 -1.28 -7.57
N PRO A 69 -15.61 -0.40 -6.80
CA PRO A 69 -14.44 0.39 -7.19
C PRO A 69 -13.15 -0.45 -7.28
N PRO A 70 -12.14 0.00 -8.04
CA PRO A 70 -10.79 -0.56 -7.97
C PRO A 70 -10.19 -0.32 -6.58
N TYR A 71 -9.30 -1.21 -6.12
CA TYR A 71 -8.76 -1.12 -4.75
C TYR A 71 -7.34 -1.66 -4.61
N TRP A 72 -6.67 -1.15 -3.57
CA TRP A 72 -5.40 -1.66 -3.06
C TRP A 72 -5.63 -2.72 -1.99
N ILE A 73 -4.74 -3.72 -1.94
CA ILE A 73 -4.69 -4.72 -0.87
C ILE A 73 -3.51 -4.39 0.04
N ILE A 74 -3.83 -4.01 1.27
CA ILE A 74 -2.84 -3.60 2.27
C ILE A 74 -2.75 -4.66 3.37
N LYS A 75 -1.52 -5.08 3.68
CA LYS A 75 -1.20 -5.88 4.86
C LYS A 75 -0.82 -4.92 6.01
N ASN A 76 -1.57 -5.02 7.11
CA ASN A 76 -1.37 -4.29 8.35
C ASN A 76 -1.13 -5.29 9.50
#